data_AF-A0A660QMQ1-F1
#
_entry.id   AF-A0A660QMQ1-F1
#
_cell.length_a   1.000
_cell.length_b   1.000
_cell.length_c   1.000
_cell.angle_alpha   90.00
_cell.angle_beta   90.00
_cell.angle_gamma   90.00
#
_symmetry.space_group_name_H-M   'P 1'
#
loop_
_entity.id
_entity.type
_entity.pdbx_description
1 polymer ?
#
loop_
_entity_poly.entity_id
_entity_poly.type
_entity_poly.pdbx_seq_one_letter_code
_entity_poly.pdbx_strand_id
1 'polypeptide(L)'
;MRCDFCSSNGARAYRFISDGMLKEIHVCDRCVRGLVNEGTGLSHEGLRLLIAHASLVQDSDLSEISVDTAAGLDLIFSVAPIVVLKALFGNNEVEQRELHEAAKRRIYILENRLRKALRQENYKIANVIKRQIAEIRARIMET
;
A
#
# COMPACT_ATOMS: atom_id res chain seq x y z
N MET A 1 -19.21 3.59 13.83
CA MET A 1 -18.44 2.76 12.87
C MET A 1 -17.95 1.51 13.57
N ARG A 2 -17.78 0.40 12.84
CA ARG A 2 -17.23 -0.86 13.38
C ARG A 2 -15.70 -0.84 13.31
N CYS A 3 -15.05 -1.49 14.27
CA CYS A 3 -13.61 -1.65 14.31
C CYS A 3 -13.16 -2.74 13.32
N ASP A 4 -12.15 -2.46 12.50
CA ASP A 4 -11.59 -3.39 11.51
C ASP A 4 -10.96 -4.63 12.16
N PHE A 5 -10.53 -4.53 13.42
CA PHE A 5 -9.83 -5.61 14.12
C PHE A 5 -10.76 -6.51 14.96
N CYS A 6 -11.81 -5.95 15.56
CA CYS A 6 -12.66 -6.69 16.50
C CYS A 6 -14.16 -6.55 16.24
N SER A 7 -14.55 -5.89 15.15
CA SER A 7 -15.94 -5.66 14.74
C SER A 7 -16.82 -4.90 15.75
N SER A 8 -16.26 -4.43 16.86
CA SER A 8 -17.00 -3.69 17.88
C SER A 8 -17.39 -2.31 17.38
N ASN A 9 -18.48 -1.76 17.92
CA ASN A 9 -18.84 -0.37 17.68
C ASN A 9 -17.87 0.59 18.39
N GLY A 10 -17.88 1.85 17.98
CA GLY A 10 -17.08 2.91 18.61
C GLY A 10 -15.68 3.10 18.02
N ALA A 11 -15.42 2.61 16.81
CA ALA A 11 -14.16 2.89 16.11
C ALA A 11 -14.08 4.35 15.65
N ARG A 12 -12.86 4.90 15.67
CA ARG A 12 -12.50 6.18 15.05
C ARG A 12 -11.82 5.92 13.70
N ALA A 13 -12.07 6.79 12.74
CA ALA A 13 -11.39 6.75 11.45
C ALA A 13 -10.04 7.47 11.55
N TYR A 14 -8.97 6.80 11.12
CA TYR A 14 -7.63 7.37 11.02
C TYR A 14 -7.20 7.35 9.57
N ARG A 15 -6.88 8.53 9.04
CA ARG A 15 -6.35 8.70 7.69
C ARG A 15 -4.88 9.05 7.76
N PHE A 16 -4.07 8.36 6.98
CA PHE A 16 -2.63 8.59 6.92
C PHE A 16 -2.09 8.13 5.58
N ILE A 17 -0.88 8.57 5.25
CA ILE A 17 -0.15 8.12 4.07
C ILE A 17 0.79 6.99 4.51
N SER A 18 0.71 5.85 3.82
CA SER A 18 1.57 4.68 4.00
C SER A 18 2.27 4.41 2.69
N ASP A 19 3.58 4.63 2.64
CA ASP A 19 4.42 4.39 1.46
C ASP A 19 3.80 5.03 0.19
N GLY A 20 3.49 6.33 0.25
CA GLY A 20 2.89 7.04 -0.87
C GLY A 20 1.39 6.80 -1.13
N MET A 21 0.76 5.86 -0.42
CA MET A 21 -0.67 5.55 -0.58
C MET A 21 -1.50 6.08 0.58
N LEU A 22 -2.57 6.82 0.26
CA LEU A 22 -3.56 7.23 1.26
C LEU A 22 -4.32 5.99 1.78
N LYS A 23 -4.28 5.78 3.10
CA LYS A 23 -5.00 4.73 3.80
C LYS A 23 -5.97 5.30 4.82
N GLU A 24 -7.07 4.59 5.02
CA GLU A 24 -8.05 4.84 6.07
C GLU A 24 -8.25 3.54 6.85
N ILE A 25 -8.14 3.59 8.17
CA ILE A 25 -8.43 2.47 9.06
C ILE A 25 -9.42 2.89 10.15
N HIS A 26 -10.24 1.96 10.59
CA HIS A 26 -11.20 2.13 11.67
C HIS A 26 -10.79 1.30 12.87
N VAL A 27 -10.27 1.93 13.92
CA VAL A 27 -9.81 1.22 15.11
C VAL A 27 -10.41 1.81 16.39
N CYS A 28 -10.76 0.95 17.35
CA CYS A 28 -11.23 1.35 18.67
C CYS A 28 -10.07 1.45 19.67
N ASP A 29 -10.23 2.27 20.72
CA ASP A 29 -9.19 2.51 21.73
C ASP A 29 -8.67 1.22 22.39
N ARG A 30 -9.55 0.21 22.54
CA ARG A 30 -9.18 -1.11 23.09
C ARG A 30 -8.14 -1.81 22.22
N CYS A 31 -8.33 -1.82 20.91
CA CYS A 31 -7.41 -2.48 19.97
C CYS A 31 -6.09 -1.73 19.86
N VAL A 32 -6.10 -0.39 19.89
CA VAL A 32 -4.86 0.41 19.89
C VAL A 32 -4.00 0.07 21.11
N ARG A 33 -4.60 0.01 22.30
CA ARG A 33 -3.86 -0.36 23.52
C ARG A 33 -3.30 -1.78 23.46
N GLY A 34 -4.03 -2.72 22.83
CA GLY A 34 -3.54 -4.08 22.60
C GLY A 34 -2.27 -4.11 21.77
N LEU A 35 -2.25 -3.37 20.66
CA LEU A 35 -1.10 -3.32 19.74
C LEU A 35 0.18 -2.75 20.39
N VAL A 36 0.06 -1.75 21.28
CA VAL A 36 1.22 -1.16 21.97
C VAL A 36 1.84 -2.14 22.99
N ASN A 37 1.01 -3.02 23.56
CA ASN A 37 1.45 -3.99 24.57
C ASN A 37 2.01 -5.28 23.95
N GLU A 38 1.70 -5.57 22.69
CA GLU A 38 2.33 -6.64 21.93
C GLU A 38 3.73 -6.22 21.49
N GLY A 39 4.69 -6.37 22.42
CA GLY A 39 6.11 -6.28 22.11
C GLY A 39 6.48 -7.38 21.10
N THR A 40 6.47 -7.03 19.82
CA THR A 40 6.80 -7.96 18.75
C THR A 40 8.32 -8.12 18.67
N GLY A 41 8.77 -9.38 18.56
CA GLY A 41 10.17 -9.70 18.29
C GLY A 41 10.50 -9.34 16.84
N LEU A 42 10.90 -8.09 16.60
CA LEU A 42 11.27 -7.60 15.28
C LEU A 42 12.67 -8.10 14.90
N SER A 43 12.84 -8.54 13.65
CA SER A 43 14.17 -8.95 13.17
C SER A 43 15.06 -7.73 12.93
N HIS A 44 16.36 -7.88 13.20
CA HIS A 44 17.34 -6.81 13.00
C HIS A 44 17.53 -6.46 11.52
N GLU A 45 17.54 -7.48 10.65
CA GLU A 45 17.58 -7.33 9.20
C GLU A 45 16.33 -6.62 8.68
N GLY A 46 15.16 -6.97 9.20
CA GLY A 46 13.89 -6.33 8.85
C GLY A 46 13.82 -4.87 9.30
N LEU A 47 14.37 -4.54 10.47
CA LEU A 47 14.51 -3.15 10.93
C LEU A 47 15.42 -2.33 10.00
N ARG A 48 16.55 -2.89 9.57
CA ARG A 48 17.43 -2.23 8.58
C ARG A 48 16.72 -1.99 7.25
N LEU A 49 15.98 -2.99 6.77
CA LEU A 49 15.22 -2.88 5.53
C LEU A 49 14.09 -1.85 5.65
N LEU A 50 13.40 -1.79 6.79
CA LEU A 50 12.39 -0.79 7.08
C LEU A 50 12.97 0.63 7.04
N ILE A 51 14.11 0.86 7.69
CA ILE A 51 14.78 2.18 7.68
C ILE A 51 15.18 2.58 6.24
N ALA A 52 15.78 1.66 5.50
CA ALA A 52 16.17 1.91 4.11
C ALA A 52 14.94 2.21 3.23
N HIS A 53 13.86 1.43 3.38
CA HIS A 53 12.63 1.67 2.64
C HIS A 53 11.99 3.00 3.01
N ALA A 54 11.89 3.31 4.30
CA ALA A 54 11.37 4.58 4.79
C ALA A 54 12.14 5.75 4.19
N SER A 55 13.46 5.70 4.10
CA SER A 55 14.25 6.78 3.47
C SER A 55 13.93 7.02 1.98
N LEU A 56 13.33 6.05 1.29
CA LEU A 56 12.93 6.16 -0.12
C LEU A 56 11.50 6.66 -0.31
N VAL A 57 10.60 6.38 0.64
CA VAL A 57 9.15 6.61 0.50
C VAL A 57 8.58 7.58 1.52
N GLN A 58 9.36 7.96 2.53
CA GLN A 58 8.93 8.93 3.54
C GLN A 58 8.60 10.25 2.87
N ASP A 59 7.51 10.88 3.33
CA ASP A 59 6.97 12.15 2.83
C ASP A 59 6.60 12.14 1.33
N SER A 60 6.55 10.96 0.71
CA SER A 60 6.00 10.81 -0.63
C SER A 60 4.48 10.77 -0.57
N ASP A 61 3.82 11.61 -1.36
CA ASP A 61 2.41 11.44 -1.72
C ASP A 61 2.35 11.16 -3.22
N LEU A 62 1.98 9.93 -3.60
CA LEU A 62 1.90 9.54 -5.02
C LEU A 62 0.81 10.30 -5.79
N SER A 63 -0.13 10.95 -5.10
CA SER A 63 -1.10 11.83 -5.74
C SER A 63 -0.48 13.17 -6.15
N GLU A 64 0.62 13.57 -5.51
CA GLU A 64 1.35 14.82 -5.75
C GLU A 64 2.61 14.61 -6.60
N ILE A 65 3.19 13.41 -6.59
CA ILE A 65 4.40 13.11 -7.37
C ILE A 65 4.08 12.96 -8.86
N SER A 66 4.84 13.69 -9.69
CA SER A 66 4.85 13.47 -11.14
C SER A 66 5.58 12.16 -11.45
N VAL A 67 4.86 11.04 -11.47
CA VAL A 67 5.43 9.71 -11.76
C VAL A 67 5.73 9.55 -13.27
N ASP A 68 6.54 10.43 -13.86
CA ASP A 68 7.03 10.29 -15.25
C ASP A 68 8.29 9.40 -15.32
N THR A 69 8.86 9.01 -14.19
CA THR A 69 10.15 8.33 -14.15
C THR A 69 10.03 6.92 -13.56
N ALA A 70 10.29 5.95 -14.42
CA ALA A 70 10.76 4.58 -14.15
C ALA A 70 9.79 3.56 -13.53
N ALA A 71 9.69 2.41 -14.21
CA ALA A 71 9.09 1.16 -13.72
C ALA A 71 9.67 0.70 -12.35
N GLY A 72 10.83 1.21 -11.94
CA GLY A 72 11.42 0.95 -10.62
C GLY A 72 10.62 1.53 -9.45
N LEU A 73 9.99 2.71 -9.62
CA LEU A 73 9.14 3.28 -8.56
C LEU A 73 7.92 2.41 -8.27
N ASP A 74 7.41 1.73 -9.30
CA ASP A 74 6.24 0.86 -9.13
C ASP A 74 6.52 -0.26 -8.13
N LEU A 75 7.68 -0.89 -8.23
CA LEU A 75 8.09 -1.96 -7.31
C LEU A 75 8.31 -1.44 -5.89
N ILE A 76 8.91 -0.26 -5.75
CA ILE A 76 9.15 0.40 -4.46
C ILE A 76 7.83 0.67 -3.75
N PHE A 77 6.80 1.15 -4.46
CA PHE A 77 5.54 1.54 -3.83
C PHE A 77 4.49 0.42 -3.75
N SER A 78 4.62 -0.65 -4.55
CA SER A 78 3.65 -1.76 -4.54
C SER A 78 4.12 -3.01 -3.82
N VAL A 79 5.35 -3.46 -4.09
CA VAL A 79 5.87 -4.76 -3.63
C VAL A 79 6.77 -4.59 -2.41
N ALA A 80 7.68 -3.61 -2.43
CA ALA A 80 8.67 -3.44 -1.37
C ALA A 80 8.08 -3.32 0.05
N PRO A 81 6.94 -2.64 0.30
CA PRO A 81 6.47 -2.53 1.67
C PRO A 81 5.92 -3.86 2.22
N ILE A 82 5.51 -4.80 1.35
CA ILE A 82 5.16 -6.17 1.78
C ILE A 82 6.43 -6.91 2.17
N VAL A 83 7.48 -6.85 1.34
CA VAL A 83 8.78 -7.49 1.60
C VAL A 83 9.39 -6.96 2.90
N VAL A 84 9.28 -5.67 3.16
CA VAL A 84 9.73 -5.02 4.41
C VAL A 84 9.01 -5.62 5.62
N LEU A 85 7.68 -5.69 5.60
CA LEU A 85 6.90 -6.25 6.71
C LEU A 85 7.24 -7.72 6.94
N LYS A 86 7.39 -8.49 5.87
CA LYS A 86 7.79 -9.91 5.94
C LYS A 86 9.15 -10.10 6.58
N ALA A 87 10.14 -9.32 6.15
CA ALA A 87 11.46 -9.33 6.77
C ALA A 87 11.37 -8.93 8.26
N LEU A 88 10.57 -7.90 8.58
CA LEU A 88 10.41 -7.38 9.94
C LEU A 88 9.84 -8.41 10.91
N PHE A 89 8.84 -9.19 10.47
CA PHE A 89 8.18 -10.22 11.28
C PHE A 89 8.72 -11.65 11.06
N GLY A 90 9.76 -11.82 10.25
CA GLY A 90 10.36 -13.14 9.97
C GLY A 90 9.43 -14.11 9.22
N ASN A 91 8.42 -13.59 8.51
CA ASN A 91 7.50 -14.41 7.73
C ASN A 91 7.98 -14.52 6.27
N ASN A 92 8.32 -15.72 5.80
CA ASN A 92 8.83 -15.94 4.45
C ASN A 92 7.76 -16.39 3.46
N GLU A 93 6.61 -16.91 3.92
CA GLU A 93 5.57 -17.47 3.04
C GLU A 93 4.72 -16.38 2.39
N VAL A 94 4.49 -16.47 1.08
CA VAL A 94 3.65 -15.50 0.36
C VAL A 94 2.20 -15.88 0.51
N GLU A 95 1.44 -15.05 1.20
CA GLU A 95 0.00 -15.26 1.42
C GLU A 95 -0.84 -14.52 0.36
N GLN A 96 -2.05 -15.02 0.07
CA GLN A 96 -2.97 -14.37 -0.87
C GLN A 96 -3.30 -12.92 -0.49
N ARG A 97 -3.39 -12.62 0.81
CA ARG A 97 -3.60 -11.24 1.30
C ARG A 97 -2.49 -10.29 0.85
N GLU A 98 -1.27 -10.79 0.74
CA GLU A 98 -0.09 -10.00 0.36
C GLU A 98 -0.10 -9.72 -1.13
N LEU A 99 -0.42 -10.71 -1.95
CA LEU A 99 -0.62 -10.54 -3.39
C LEU A 99 -1.73 -9.54 -3.68
N HIS A 100 -2.84 -9.64 -2.94
CA HIS A 100 -3.96 -8.72 -3.04
C HIS A 100 -3.57 -7.29 -2.65
N GLU A 101 -2.79 -7.10 -1.59
CA GLU A 101 -2.29 -5.78 -1.18
C GLU A 101 -1.31 -5.19 -2.22
N ALA A 102 -0.42 -6.00 -2.80
CA ALA A 102 0.49 -5.56 -3.85
C ALA A 102 -0.30 -5.06 -5.07
N ALA A 103 -1.34 -5.80 -5.43
CA ALA A 103 -2.19 -5.49 -6.57
C ALA A 103 -3.04 -4.23 -6.33
N LYS A 104 -3.57 -4.04 -5.11
CA LYS A 104 -4.24 -2.79 -4.69
C LYS A 104 -3.32 -1.57 -4.82
N ARG A 105 -2.09 -1.66 -4.29
CA ARG A 105 -1.09 -0.59 -4.41
C ARG A 105 -0.72 -0.32 -5.87
N ARG A 106 -0.60 -1.36 -6.69
CA ARG A 106 -0.35 -1.23 -8.14
C ARG A 106 -1.45 -0.46 -8.84
N ILE A 107 -2.72 -0.78 -8.54
CA ILE A 107 -3.88 -0.06 -9.06
C ILE A 107 -3.84 1.41 -8.63
N TYR A 108 -3.55 1.71 -7.37
CA TYR A 108 -3.47 3.09 -6.87
C TYR A 108 -2.45 3.94 -7.67
N ILE A 109 -1.27 3.39 -7.94
CA ILE A 109 -0.25 4.05 -8.77
C ILE A 109 -0.77 4.30 -10.20
N LEU A 110 -1.41 3.30 -10.80
CA LEU A 110 -1.98 3.41 -12.14
C LEU A 110 -3.12 4.43 -12.20
N GLU A 111 -3.96 4.51 -11.17
CA GLU A 111 -5.02 5.51 -11.07
C GLU A 111 -4.47 6.94 -11.00
N ASN A 112 -3.37 7.16 -10.27
CA ASN A 112 -2.69 8.46 -10.24
C ASN A 112 -2.12 8.83 -11.61
N ARG A 113 -1.47 7.88 -12.28
CA ARG A 113 -0.96 8.07 -13.66
C ARG A 113 -2.09 8.32 -14.66
N LEU A 114 -3.21 7.62 -14.52
CA LEU A 114 -4.39 7.81 -15.37
C LEU A 114 -4.95 9.23 -15.20
N ARG A 115 -5.12 9.69 -13.97
CA ARG A 115 -5.56 11.07 -13.68
C ARG A 115 -4.64 12.10 -14.32
N LYS A 116 -3.31 11.87 -14.28
CA LYS A 116 -2.34 12.75 -14.94
C LYS A 116 -2.46 12.71 -16.47
N ALA A 117 -2.52 11.53 -17.07
CA ALA A 117 -2.67 11.38 -18.53
C ALA A 117 -3.96 12.03 -19.05
N LEU A 118 -5.07 11.91 -18.30
CA LEU A 118 -6.34 12.57 -18.64
C LEU A 118 -6.24 14.09 -18.55
N ARG A 119 -5.59 14.64 -17.51
CA ARG A 119 -5.34 16.09 -17.38
C ARG A 119 -4.49 16.65 -18.52
N GLN A 120 -3.60 15.84 -19.08
CA GLN A 120 -2.73 16.19 -20.21
C GLN A 120 -3.35 15.85 -21.57
N GLU A 121 -4.62 15.41 -21.60
CA GLU A 121 -5.32 14.98 -22.82
C GLU A 121 -4.59 13.85 -23.59
N ASN A 122 -3.72 13.10 -22.91
CA ASN A 122 -3.00 11.97 -23.49
C ASN A 122 -3.85 10.70 -23.48
N TYR A 123 -4.88 10.69 -24.32
CA TYR A 123 -5.87 9.59 -24.36
C TYR A 123 -5.27 8.25 -24.77
N LYS A 124 -4.19 8.25 -25.57
CA LYS A 124 -3.48 7.03 -25.96
C LYS A 124 -2.90 6.34 -24.72
N ILE A 125 -2.18 7.08 -23.88
CA ILE A 125 -1.62 6.55 -22.62
C ILE A 125 -2.75 6.20 -21.64
N ALA A 126 -3.77 7.06 -21.51
CA ALA A 126 -4.90 6.81 -20.62
C ALA A 126 -5.61 5.48 -20.93
N ASN A 127 -5.80 5.15 -22.21
CA ASN A 127 -6.43 3.89 -22.62
C ASN A 127 -5.56 2.66 -22.33
N VAL A 128 -4.24 2.77 -22.42
CA VAL A 128 -3.32 1.69 -22.02
C VAL A 128 -3.42 1.45 -20.52
N ILE A 129 -3.38 2.52 -19.71
CA ILE A 129 -3.46 2.41 -18.24
C ILE A 129 -4.80 1.83 -17.80
N LYS A 130 -5.93 2.23 -18.42
CA LYS A 130 -7.25 1.66 -18.13
C LYS A 130 -7.29 0.15 -18.35
N ARG A 131 -6.68 -0.35 -19.44
CA ARG A 131 -6.60 -1.80 -19.69
C ARG A 131 -5.77 -2.52 -18.63
N GLN A 132 -4.62 -1.97 -18.25
CA GLN A 132 -3.78 -2.53 -17.18
C GLN A 132 -4.54 -2.62 -15.84
N ILE A 133 -5.29 -1.57 -15.47
CA ILE A 133 -6.14 -1.60 -14.26
C ILE A 133 -7.19 -2.70 -14.35
N ALA A 134 -7.87 -2.83 -15.49
CA ALA A 134 -8.90 -3.85 -15.69
C ALA A 134 -8.32 -5.28 -15.60
N GLU A 135 -7.17 -5.52 -16.22
CA GLU A 135 -6.46 -6.81 -16.17
C GLU A 135 -6.06 -7.18 -14.73
N ILE A 136 -5.54 -6.23 -13.95
CA ILE A 136 -5.18 -6.48 -12.55
C ILE A 136 -6.44 -6.78 -11.72
N ARG A 137 -7.51 -6.00 -11.89
CA ARG A 137 -8.77 -6.21 -11.15
C ARG A 137 -9.40 -7.57 -11.46
N ALA A 138 -9.38 -8.00 -12.72
CA ALA A 138 -9.88 -9.33 -13.11
C ALA A 138 -9.12 -10.44 -12.38
N ARG A 139 -7.79 -10.37 -12.37
CA ARG A 139 -6.94 -11.36 -11.66
C ARG A 139 -7.15 -11.38 -10.15
N ILE A 140 -7.44 -10.23 -9.54
CA ILE A 140 -7.75 -10.15 -8.10
C ILE A 140 -9.12 -10.76 -7.77
N MET A 141 -10.11 -10.66 -8.67
CA MET A 141 -11.47 -11.16 -8.45
C MET A 141 -11.63 -12.67 -8.68
N GLU A 142 -10.70 -13.29 -9.40
CA GLU A 142 -10.68 -14.73 -9.69
C GLU A 142 -10.13 -15.58 -8.54
N THR A 143 -9.53 -14.96 -7.51
CA THR A 143 -8.95 -15.57 -6.30
C THR A 143 -9.71 -15.17 -5.04
#